data_AF-A0A6B9T8B1-F1
#
_entry.id   AF-A0A6B9T8B1-F1
#
_cell.length_a   1.000
_cell.length_b   1.000
_cell.length_c   1.000
_cell.angle_alpha   90.00
_cell.angle_beta   90.00
_cell.angle_gamma   90.00
#
_symmetry.space_group_name_H-M   'P 1'
#
loop_
_entity.id
_entity.type
_entity.pdbx_description
1 polymer ?
#
loop_
_entity_poly.entity_id
_entity_poly.type
_entity_poly.pdbx_seq_one_letter_code
_entity_poly.pdbx_strand_id
1 'polypeptide(L)'
;MDFALMFCPYCGGDIETGDGSRYLCKECGKNIYTDRESIRQFIRPGELEDTFREALDALEDDNPKKALALADDILKASEETDFDAFFLRGAIYAYEGEDGKAFNDWKRGLELLSVYTNIDAYVCLMTRCVSEMIFKKEEEFVEFHPVKYLDKLCDEIYANTNESCKAFMYYSVYMEYRKILGRNEASGNEGFNEIVPELFRRVVEYGHNFWSLPHVINEYLAAIGYDPETYEDDDQEDAHVYDLIAQRMRFYTEGMDPADVRRANAHWNDEMLRENEYLLEAMLPRIEGMFGKLLSRKTDEAPVDIDIAVDSYVRRCLLLDPEEAEASEEPQVLE
;
A
#
# COMPACT_ATOMS: atom_id res chain seq x y z
N MET A 1 -12.94 -9.14 0.93
CA MET A 1 -12.24 -10.42 0.77
C MET A 1 -10.85 -10.22 1.35
N ASP A 2 -10.38 -11.12 2.20
CA ASP A 2 -9.07 -10.98 2.84
C ASP A 2 -7.99 -11.16 1.79
N PHE A 3 -7.05 -10.22 1.70
CA PHE A 3 -5.74 -10.48 1.10
C PHE A 3 -5.25 -11.79 1.70
N ALA A 4 -5.30 -12.87 0.93
CA ALA A 4 -4.74 -14.12 1.37
C ALA A 4 -3.23 -13.90 1.44
N LEU A 5 -2.76 -13.48 2.60
CA LEU A 5 -1.36 -13.49 2.97
C LEU A 5 -0.94 -14.96 2.90
N MET A 6 -0.52 -15.39 1.71
CA MET A 6 0.07 -16.71 1.51
C MET A 6 1.51 -16.72 2.02
N PHE A 7 2.13 -15.54 2.05
CA PHE A 7 3.51 -15.29 2.40
C PHE A 7 3.65 -13.99 3.21
N CYS A 8 4.78 -13.83 3.87
CA CYS A 8 5.14 -12.61 4.58
C CYS A 8 5.30 -11.45 3.56
N PRO A 9 4.59 -10.33 3.74
CA PRO A 9 4.63 -9.20 2.80
C PRO A 9 5.97 -8.43 2.83
N TYR A 10 6.84 -8.73 3.79
CA TYR A 10 8.13 -8.06 3.97
C TYR A 10 9.31 -8.83 3.36
N CYS A 11 9.24 -10.16 3.35
CA CYS A 11 10.37 -10.99 2.92
C CYS A 11 9.98 -12.16 2.01
N GLY A 12 8.69 -12.32 1.69
CA GLY A 12 8.17 -13.46 0.94
C GLY A 12 8.19 -14.79 1.72
N GLY A 13 8.65 -14.83 2.96
CA GLY A 13 8.77 -16.05 3.76
C GLY A 13 7.45 -16.74 4.09
N ASP A 14 7.50 -18.02 4.43
CA ASP A 14 6.34 -18.78 4.88
C ASP A 14 5.81 -18.21 6.21
N ILE A 15 4.50 -18.16 6.35
CA ILE A 15 3.85 -17.69 7.57
C ILE A 15 3.18 -18.85 8.32
N GLU A 16 3.34 -18.87 9.64
CA GLU A 16 2.59 -19.75 10.52
C GLU A 16 1.25 -19.11 10.86
N THR A 17 0.18 -19.86 10.61
CA THR A 17 -1.17 -19.48 11.01
C THR A 17 -1.31 -19.63 12.53
N GLY A 18 -1.33 -18.48 13.23
CA GLY A 18 -1.43 -18.40 14.69
C GLY A 18 -2.87 -18.55 15.23
N ASP A 19 -3.12 -17.92 16.38
CA ASP A 19 -4.40 -17.88 17.11
C ASP A 19 -5.54 -17.09 16.43
N GLY A 20 -5.34 -16.68 15.17
CA GLY A 20 -6.34 -16.08 14.28
C GLY A 20 -6.20 -14.58 14.05
N SER A 21 -5.55 -13.84 14.97
CA SER A 21 -5.38 -12.38 14.85
C SER A 21 -4.07 -11.95 14.18
N ARG A 22 -3.08 -12.85 14.13
CA ARG A 22 -1.80 -12.63 13.48
C ARG A 22 -1.17 -13.92 12.97
N TYR A 23 -0.30 -13.76 11.99
CA TYR A 23 0.61 -14.77 11.47
C TYR A 23 2.05 -14.45 11.88
N LEU A 24 2.87 -15.48 12.05
CA LEU A 24 4.31 -15.32 12.33
C LEU A 24 5.11 -15.74 11.10
N CYS A 25 5.93 -14.85 10.55
CA CYS A 25 6.86 -15.23 9.49
C CYS A 25 8.00 -16.09 10.06
N LYS A 26 8.26 -17.25 9.45
CA LYS A 26 9.29 -18.19 9.91
C LYS A 26 10.71 -17.70 9.62
N GLU A 27 10.87 -16.85 8.62
CA GLU A 27 12.15 -16.41 8.08
C GLU A 27 12.60 -15.11 8.75
N CYS A 28 11.75 -14.07 8.76
CA CYS A 28 12.09 -12.79 9.36
C CYS A 28 11.52 -12.58 10.77
N GLY A 29 10.73 -13.52 11.29
CA GLY A 29 10.18 -13.47 12.65
C GLY A 29 9.09 -12.42 12.88
N LYS A 30 8.68 -11.68 11.84
CA LYS A 30 7.68 -10.61 11.97
C LYS A 30 6.28 -11.14 12.27
N ASN A 31 5.55 -10.38 13.08
CA ASN A 31 4.11 -10.54 13.25
C ASN A 31 3.39 -9.83 12.10
N ILE A 32 2.55 -10.57 11.37
CA ILE A 32 1.73 -10.06 10.27
C ILE A 32 0.27 -10.14 10.70
N TYR A 33 -0.41 -9.00 10.81
CA TYR A 33 -1.74 -8.92 11.36
C TYR A 33 -2.80 -9.18 10.29
N THR A 34 -3.77 -10.04 10.63
CA THR A 34 -4.81 -10.50 9.70
C THR A 34 -5.88 -9.45 9.50
N ASP A 35 -6.29 -8.80 10.60
CA ASP A 35 -7.19 -7.65 10.57
C ASP A 35 -6.38 -6.37 10.40
N ARG A 36 -6.34 -5.91 9.14
CA ARG A 36 -5.68 -4.68 8.69
C ARG A 36 -6.44 -3.41 9.08
N GLU A 37 -7.70 -3.52 9.51
CA GLU A 37 -8.57 -2.38 9.83
C GLU A 37 -8.40 -1.92 11.28
N SER A 38 -7.96 -2.83 12.15
CA SER A 38 -7.82 -2.56 13.56
C SER A 38 -6.63 -1.65 13.87
N ILE A 39 -6.94 -0.47 14.38
CA ILE A 39 -5.96 0.43 15.04
C ILE A 39 -5.43 -0.15 16.36
N ARG A 40 -6.03 -1.25 16.83
CA ARG A 40 -5.75 -1.91 18.11
C ARG A 40 -4.83 -3.12 17.99
N GLN A 41 -4.39 -3.47 16.78
CA GLN A 41 -3.30 -4.46 16.60
C GLN A 41 -2.04 -4.03 17.35
N PHE A 42 -1.94 -2.71 17.50
CA PHE A 42 -0.92 -2.02 18.21
C PHE A 42 -1.37 -1.71 19.65
N ILE A 43 -1.27 -2.72 20.52
CA ILE A 43 -1.36 -2.52 21.97
C ILE A 43 -0.14 -3.19 22.58
N ARG A 44 0.76 -2.37 23.14
CA ARG A 44 1.88 -2.84 23.94
C ARG A 44 1.32 -3.58 25.17
N PRO A 45 1.64 -4.88 25.36
CA PRO A 45 1.35 -5.52 26.63
C PRO A 45 2.22 -4.89 27.72
N GLY A 46 1.62 -4.43 28.82
CA GLY A 46 2.35 -3.88 29.95
C GLY A 46 1.64 -2.76 30.71
N GLU A 47 2.40 -2.01 31.51
CA GLU A 47 1.87 -1.01 32.46
C GLU A 47 1.13 0.16 31.80
N LEU A 48 1.37 0.41 30.50
CA LEU A 48 0.72 1.48 29.74
C LEU A 48 -0.46 0.98 28.88
N GLU A 49 -0.72 -0.33 28.87
CA GLU A 49 -1.75 -0.94 28.02
C GLU A 49 -3.12 -0.28 28.19
N ASP A 50 -3.55 -0.08 29.44
CA ASP A 50 -4.86 0.52 29.75
C ASP A 50 -4.94 1.98 29.27
N THR A 51 -3.86 2.75 29.38
CA THR A 51 -3.82 4.15 28.92
C THR A 51 -3.85 4.24 27.40
N PHE A 52 -3.15 3.34 26.69
CA PHE A 52 -3.23 3.26 25.23
C PHE A 52 -4.63 2.87 24.77
N ARG A 53 -5.25 1.88 25.42
CA ARG A 53 -6.65 1.50 25.14
C ARG A 53 -7.59 2.67 25.36
N GLU A 54 -7.44 3.40 26.47
CA GLU A 54 -8.28 4.57 26.76
C GLU A 54 -8.11 5.68 25.71
N ALA A 55 -6.89 5.88 25.19
CA ALA A 55 -6.66 6.87 24.13
C ALA A 55 -7.30 6.46 22.80
N LEU A 56 -7.23 5.18 22.43
CA LEU A 56 -7.89 4.65 21.24
C LEU A 56 -9.42 4.65 21.38
N ASP A 57 -9.95 4.29 22.55
CA ASP A 57 -11.38 4.40 22.87
C ASP A 57 -11.85 5.85 22.72
N ALA A 58 -11.07 6.81 23.24
CA ALA A 58 -11.38 8.23 23.10
C ALA A 58 -11.37 8.70 21.64
N LEU A 59 -10.50 8.15 20.79
CA LEU A 59 -10.47 8.46 19.37
C LEU A 59 -11.71 7.89 18.65
N GLU A 60 -12.09 6.64 18.95
CA GLU A 60 -13.31 6.00 18.42
C GLU A 60 -14.61 6.71 18.87
N ASP A 61 -14.61 7.29 20.07
CA ASP A 61 -15.71 8.11 20.62
C ASP A 61 -15.72 9.58 20.10
N ASP A 62 -14.95 9.89 19.05
CA ASP A 62 -14.79 11.24 18.47
C ASP A 62 -14.36 12.30 19.51
N ASN A 63 -13.44 11.92 20.40
CA ASN A 63 -12.85 12.80 21.41
C ASN A 63 -11.32 12.92 21.26
N PRO A 64 -10.84 13.51 20.15
CA PRO A 64 -9.42 13.61 19.85
C PRO A 64 -8.66 14.43 20.89
N LYS A 65 -9.31 15.37 21.58
CA LYS A 65 -8.70 16.14 22.68
C LYS A 65 -8.31 15.28 23.87
N LYS A 66 -9.18 14.33 24.26
CA LYS A 66 -8.87 13.38 25.33
C LYS A 66 -7.77 12.41 24.88
N ALA A 67 -7.88 11.87 23.66
CA ALA A 67 -6.88 10.97 23.10
C ALA A 67 -5.49 11.64 23.06
N LEU A 68 -5.42 12.89 22.59
CA LEU A 68 -4.18 13.68 22.51
C LEU A 68 -3.58 13.94 23.88
N ALA A 69 -4.40 14.31 24.87
CA ALA A 69 -3.92 14.53 26.24
C ALA A 69 -3.29 13.27 26.84
N LEU A 70 -3.89 12.09 26.60
CA LEU A 70 -3.35 10.81 27.07
C LEU A 70 -2.01 10.48 26.38
N ALA A 71 -1.92 10.68 25.06
CA ALA A 71 -0.67 10.46 24.32
C ALA A 71 0.46 11.39 24.79
N ASP A 72 0.16 12.67 25.00
CA ASP A 72 1.11 13.67 25.51
C ASP A 72 1.58 13.35 26.94
N ASP A 73 0.69 12.85 27.80
CA ASP A 73 1.05 12.42 29.16
C ASP A 73 2.01 11.22 29.15
N ILE A 74 1.82 10.26 28.24
CA ILE A 74 2.75 9.12 28.06
C ILE A 74 4.12 9.62 27.58
N LEU A 75 4.16 10.49 26.57
CA LEU A 75 5.41 11.05 26.06
C LEU A 75 6.16 11.84 27.12
N LYS A 76 5.44 12.64 27.92
CA LYS A 76 6.02 13.40 29.02
C LYS A 76 6.57 12.49 30.12
N ALA A 77 5.84 11.44 30.49
CA ALA A 77 6.27 10.49 31.52
C ALA A 77 7.49 9.66 31.10
N SER A 78 7.63 9.40 29.80
CA SER A 78 8.76 8.67 29.20
C SER A 78 9.93 9.55 28.78
N GLU A 79 9.90 10.86 29.06
CA GLU A 79 10.92 11.82 28.60
C GLU A 79 11.13 11.78 27.07
N GLU A 80 10.04 11.63 26.30
CA GLU A 80 10.02 11.56 24.83
C GLU A 80 10.82 10.38 24.24
N THR A 81 10.86 9.26 24.96
CA THR A 81 11.54 8.03 24.49
C THR A 81 10.59 6.89 24.10
N ASP A 82 9.30 7.03 24.38
CA ASP A 82 8.30 6.02 24.05
C ASP A 82 7.84 6.14 22.58
N PHE A 83 8.39 5.29 21.71
CA PHE A 83 8.04 5.25 20.29
C PHE A 83 6.57 4.92 20.06
N ASP A 84 5.97 4.08 20.90
CA ASP A 84 4.57 3.69 20.78
C ASP A 84 3.64 4.90 20.88
N ALA A 85 3.96 5.81 21.81
CA ALA A 85 3.19 7.02 22.05
C ALA A 85 3.31 8.01 20.88
N PHE A 86 4.45 8.06 20.19
CA PHE A 86 4.58 8.82 18.95
C PHE A 86 3.67 8.26 17.85
N PHE A 87 3.59 6.93 17.69
CA PHE A 87 2.67 6.34 16.72
C PHE A 87 1.19 6.63 17.02
N LEU A 88 0.80 6.52 18.30
CA LEU A 88 -0.54 6.88 18.77
C LEU A 88 -0.86 8.36 18.52
N ARG A 89 0.05 9.28 18.87
CA ARG A 89 -0.19 10.71 18.67
C ARG A 89 -0.24 11.08 17.18
N GLY A 90 0.59 10.46 16.36
CA GLY A 90 0.51 10.61 14.91
C GLY A 90 -0.82 10.14 14.32
N ALA A 91 -1.38 9.03 14.83
CA ALA A 91 -2.72 8.55 14.46
C ALA A 91 -3.82 9.55 14.83
N ILE A 92 -3.73 10.16 16.01
CA ILE A 92 -4.68 11.20 16.46
C ILE A 92 -4.57 12.44 15.58
N TYR A 93 -3.36 12.89 15.23
CA TYR A 93 -3.18 14.01 14.30
C TYR A 93 -3.73 13.70 12.90
N ALA A 94 -3.53 12.49 12.38
CA ALA A 94 -4.10 12.08 11.09
C ALA A 94 -5.63 12.10 11.12
N TYR A 95 -6.26 11.62 12.19
CA TYR A 95 -7.70 11.72 12.41
C TYR A 95 -8.21 13.17 12.42
N GLU A 96 -7.44 14.09 13.03
CA GLU A 96 -7.75 15.52 13.00
C GLU A 96 -7.49 16.17 11.62
N GLY A 97 -6.85 15.48 10.67
CA GLY A 97 -6.50 16.01 9.33
C GLY A 97 -5.17 16.74 9.28
N GLU A 98 -4.37 16.67 10.34
CA GLU A 98 -3.08 17.35 10.53
C GLU A 98 -1.91 16.50 9.98
N ASP A 99 -1.90 16.30 8.65
CA ASP A 99 -1.00 15.39 7.93
C ASP A 99 0.50 15.63 8.23
N GLY A 100 0.92 16.89 8.34
CA GLY A 100 2.30 17.25 8.67
C GLY A 100 2.70 16.90 10.10
N LYS A 101 1.78 17.05 11.07
CA LYS A 101 2.04 16.66 12.47
C LYS A 101 2.05 15.13 12.61
N ALA A 102 1.10 14.46 11.96
CA ALA A 102 1.04 13.00 11.91
C ALA A 102 2.34 12.40 11.36
N PHE A 103 2.81 12.93 10.23
CA PHE A 103 4.04 12.48 9.60
C PHE A 103 5.27 12.66 10.52
N ASN A 104 5.40 13.81 11.17
CA ASN A 104 6.54 14.08 12.04
C ASN A 104 6.57 13.16 13.28
N ASP A 105 5.40 12.85 13.84
CA ASP A 105 5.29 11.92 14.96
C ASP A 105 5.62 10.49 14.54
N TRP A 106 5.06 10.00 13.42
CA TRP A 106 5.40 8.67 12.91
C TRP A 106 6.88 8.53 12.57
N LYS A 107 7.47 9.56 11.94
CA LYS A 107 8.91 9.62 11.72
C LYS A 107 9.69 9.50 13.04
N ARG A 108 9.30 10.26 14.06
CA ARG A 108 9.97 10.22 15.36
C ARG A 108 9.83 8.85 16.04
N GLY A 109 8.67 8.22 15.92
CA GLY A 109 8.45 6.84 16.37
C GLY A 109 9.37 5.84 15.67
N LEU A 110 9.52 5.96 14.34
CA LEU A 110 10.44 5.15 13.54
C LEU A 110 11.91 5.34 13.95
N GLU A 111 12.35 6.57 14.17
CA GLU A 111 13.73 6.88 14.62
C GLU A 111 14.08 6.25 15.98
N LEU A 112 13.07 6.06 16.84
CA LEU A 112 13.22 5.47 18.18
C LEU A 112 12.98 3.95 18.19
N LEU A 113 12.45 3.40 17.11
CA LEU A 113 12.11 1.98 17.02
C LEU A 113 13.39 1.14 17.03
N SER A 114 13.61 0.41 18.12
CA SER A 114 14.78 -0.46 18.26
C SER A 114 14.54 -1.91 17.83
N VAL A 115 13.26 -2.31 17.71
CA VAL A 115 12.84 -3.66 17.30
C VAL A 115 11.64 -3.54 16.36
N TYR A 116 11.78 -4.05 15.14
CA TYR A 116 10.80 -3.94 14.04
C TYR A 116 10.01 -5.23 13.81
N THR A 117 10.04 -6.20 14.74
CA THR A 117 9.24 -7.44 14.66
C THR A 117 7.73 -7.17 14.57
N ASN A 118 7.27 -6.03 15.11
CA ASN A 118 5.88 -5.58 15.08
C ASN A 118 5.65 -4.42 14.12
N ILE A 119 6.54 -4.20 13.13
CA ILE A 119 6.42 -3.08 12.19
C ILE A 119 5.04 -3.03 11.52
N ASP A 120 4.47 -4.21 11.26
CA ASP A 120 3.15 -4.35 10.63
C ASP A 120 2.00 -3.76 11.44
N ALA A 121 2.08 -3.77 12.77
CA ALA A 121 1.07 -3.15 13.62
C ALA A 121 0.98 -1.63 13.36
N TYR A 122 2.13 -0.97 13.20
CA TYR A 122 2.17 0.45 12.87
C TYR A 122 1.72 0.71 11.45
N VAL A 123 2.03 -0.18 10.50
CA VAL A 123 1.54 -0.01 9.14
C VAL A 123 0.02 -0.17 9.07
N CYS A 124 -0.58 -1.12 9.79
CA CYS A 124 -2.05 -1.19 9.93
C CYS A 124 -2.62 0.13 10.47
N LEU A 125 -2.06 0.63 11.58
CA LEU A 125 -2.46 1.89 12.20
C LEU A 125 -2.38 3.07 11.20
N MET A 126 -1.21 3.25 10.58
CA MET A 126 -0.97 4.32 9.60
C MET A 126 -1.91 4.20 8.41
N THR A 127 -2.09 3.00 7.85
CA THR A 127 -3.00 2.76 6.73
C THR A 127 -4.41 3.22 7.06
N ARG A 128 -4.96 2.77 8.21
CA ARG A 128 -6.33 3.09 8.61
C ARG A 128 -6.50 4.60 8.79
N CYS A 129 -5.59 5.24 9.52
CA CYS A 129 -5.63 6.67 9.78
C CYS A 129 -5.42 7.52 8.52
N VAL A 130 -4.51 7.12 7.63
CA VAL A 130 -4.29 7.81 6.35
C VAL A 130 -5.51 7.68 5.44
N SER A 131 -6.17 6.52 5.40
CA SER A 131 -7.37 6.32 4.59
C SER A 131 -8.53 7.23 5.04
N GLU A 132 -8.76 7.33 6.36
CA GLU A 132 -9.71 8.28 6.96
C GLU A 132 -9.32 9.73 6.68
N MET A 133 -8.03 10.07 6.80
CA MET A 133 -7.52 11.41 6.53
C MET A 133 -7.69 11.82 5.05
N ILE A 134 -7.41 10.92 4.10
CA ILE A 134 -7.68 11.14 2.67
C ILE A 134 -9.16 11.47 2.49
N PHE A 135 -10.04 10.62 3.02
CA PHE A 135 -11.48 10.80 2.87
C PHE A 135 -11.96 12.15 3.43
N LYS A 136 -11.52 12.49 4.65
CA LYS A 136 -11.86 13.76 5.29
C LYS A 136 -11.39 14.96 4.47
N LYS A 137 -10.15 14.93 3.96
CA LYS A 137 -9.60 16.04 3.16
C LYS A 137 -10.33 16.20 1.83
N GLU A 138 -10.75 15.10 1.20
CA GLU A 138 -11.61 15.13 0.00
C GLU A 138 -12.98 15.74 0.32
N GLU A 139 -13.62 15.34 1.43
CA GLU A 139 -14.91 15.89 1.87
C GLU A 139 -14.83 17.39 2.18
N GLU A 140 -13.71 17.84 2.77
CA GLU A 140 -13.45 19.23 3.12
C GLU A 140 -12.86 20.07 1.97
N PHE A 141 -12.65 19.48 0.78
CA PHE A 141 -11.98 20.11 -0.38
C PHE A 141 -10.61 20.71 -0.03
N VAL A 142 -9.86 20.04 0.84
CA VAL A 142 -8.52 20.45 1.26
C VAL A 142 -7.50 19.86 0.29
N GLU A 143 -6.66 20.71 -0.30
CA GLU A 143 -5.58 20.23 -1.19
C GLU A 143 -4.68 19.25 -0.44
N PHE A 144 -4.64 18.02 -0.94
CA PHE A 144 -3.81 16.95 -0.42
C PHE A 144 -3.30 16.10 -1.57
N HIS A 145 -2.09 15.56 -1.44
CA HIS A 145 -1.47 14.73 -2.48
C HIS A 145 -1.22 13.33 -1.89
N PRO A 146 -2.24 12.45 -1.82
CA PRO A 146 -2.16 11.16 -1.11
C PRO A 146 -1.00 10.29 -1.57
N VAL A 147 -0.77 10.21 -2.89
CA VAL A 147 0.32 9.43 -3.46
C VAL A 147 1.67 9.92 -2.94
N LYS A 148 1.94 11.24 -3.00
CA LYS A 148 3.20 11.81 -2.50
C LYS A 148 3.37 11.61 -1.00
N TYR A 149 2.28 11.69 -0.24
CA TYR A 149 2.30 11.48 1.20
C TYR A 149 2.66 10.03 1.56
N LEU A 150 2.01 9.06 0.90
CA LEU A 150 2.27 7.63 1.09
C LEU A 150 3.68 7.24 0.65
N ASP A 151 4.15 7.72 -0.51
CA ASP A 151 5.52 7.48 -0.97
C ASP A 151 6.54 7.98 0.07
N LYS A 152 6.37 9.20 0.58
CA LYS A 152 7.25 9.77 1.62
C LYS A 152 7.20 8.96 2.92
N LEU A 153 6.02 8.48 3.32
CA LEU A 153 5.86 7.68 4.53
C LEU A 153 6.56 6.33 4.39
N CYS A 154 6.41 5.66 3.25
CA CYS A 154 7.11 4.40 2.96
C CYS A 154 8.63 4.59 2.91
N ASP A 155 9.10 5.68 2.29
CA ASP A 155 10.53 6.01 2.24
C ASP A 155 11.11 6.21 3.66
N GLU A 156 10.37 6.81 4.61
CA GLU A 156 10.83 6.92 6.01
C GLU A 156 10.81 5.57 6.74
N ILE A 157 9.82 4.69 6.48
CA ILE A 157 9.80 3.34 7.05
C ILE A 157 11.03 2.57 6.56
N TYR A 158 11.28 2.58 5.25
CA TYR A 158 12.44 1.92 4.67
C TYR A 158 13.76 2.49 5.21
N ALA A 159 13.91 3.82 5.29
CA ALA A 159 15.13 4.46 5.79
C ALA A 159 15.46 4.11 7.25
N ASN A 160 14.45 3.85 8.09
CA ASN A 160 14.64 3.54 9.50
C ASN A 160 14.65 2.03 9.82
N THR A 161 14.03 1.20 8.97
CA THR A 161 13.82 -0.23 9.26
C THR A 161 14.39 -1.18 8.22
N ASN A 162 14.75 -0.67 7.03
CA ASN A 162 15.11 -1.46 5.84
C ASN A 162 13.98 -2.39 5.36
N GLU A 163 12.74 -2.13 5.77
CA GLU A 163 11.57 -2.92 5.37
C GLU A 163 10.86 -2.23 4.20
N SER A 164 10.75 -2.95 3.08
CA SER A 164 9.95 -2.50 1.94
C SER A 164 8.47 -2.61 2.29
N CYS A 165 7.72 -1.51 2.12
CA CYS A 165 6.31 -1.49 2.49
C CYS A 165 5.35 -0.89 1.48
N LYS A 166 5.82 -0.34 0.36
CA LYS A 166 4.94 0.32 -0.62
C LYS A 166 3.83 -0.62 -1.10
N ALA A 167 4.18 -1.84 -1.49
CA ALA A 167 3.25 -2.83 -2.03
C ALA A 167 2.00 -3.00 -1.14
N PHE A 168 2.22 -3.33 0.13
CA PHE A 168 1.13 -3.63 1.04
C PHE A 168 0.53 -2.38 1.70
N MET A 169 1.28 -1.27 1.83
CA MET A 169 0.75 0.03 2.26
C MET A 169 -0.31 0.52 1.28
N TYR A 170 0.04 0.63 -0.02
CA TYR A 170 -0.90 1.09 -1.04
C TYR A 170 -2.10 0.15 -1.17
N TYR A 171 -1.87 -1.16 -1.18
CA TYR A 171 -2.95 -2.13 -1.18
C TYR A 171 -3.90 -1.94 0.01
N SER A 172 -3.35 -1.80 1.22
CA SER A 172 -4.17 -1.65 2.43
C SER A 172 -4.95 -0.33 2.42
N VAL A 173 -4.34 0.76 1.96
CA VAL A 173 -5.02 2.08 1.87
C VAL A 173 -6.11 2.03 0.83
N TYR A 174 -5.84 1.47 -0.35
CA TYR A 174 -6.83 1.28 -1.41
C TYR A 174 -8.05 0.49 -0.91
N MET A 175 -7.82 -0.65 -0.24
CA MET A 175 -8.91 -1.48 0.28
C MET A 175 -9.71 -0.78 1.37
N GLU A 176 -9.05 -0.09 2.29
CA GLU A 176 -9.73 0.62 3.37
C GLU A 176 -10.50 1.84 2.86
N TYR A 177 -9.92 2.61 1.96
CA TYR A 177 -10.58 3.75 1.33
C TYR A 177 -11.84 3.33 0.57
N ARG A 178 -11.80 2.22 -0.18
CA ARG A 178 -13.00 1.65 -0.83
C ARG A 178 -14.10 1.28 0.15
N LYS A 179 -13.76 0.77 1.34
CA LYS A 179 -14.75 0.49 2.40
C LYS A 179 -15.36 1.78 2.94
N ILE A 180 -14.54 2.82 3.15
CA ILE A 180 -15.02 4.14 3.57
C ILE A 180 -16.03 4.68 2.55
N LEU A 181 -15.70 4.63 1.25
CA LEU A 181 -16.63 5.03 0.18
C LEU A 181 -17.93 4.22 0.24
N GLY A 182 -17.86 2.88 0.29
CA GLY A 182 -19.04 2.03 0.36
C GLY A 182 -19.94 2.27 1.59
N ARG A 183 -19.36 2.58 2.75
CA ARG A 183 -20.12 2.97 3.96
C ARG A 183 -20.85 4.30 3.77
N ASN A 184 -20.23 5.26 3.07
CA ASN A 184 -20.80 6.57 2.81
C ASN A 184 -21.88 6.55 1.71
N GLU A 185 -21.66 5.81 0.63
CA GLU A 185 -22.66 5.60 -0.42
C GLU A 185 -23.92 4.95 0.15
N ALA A 186 -23.78 3.94 1.00
CA ALA A 186 -24.90 3.32 1.70
C ALA A 186 -25.65 4.30 2.61
N SER A 187 -24.99 5.37 3.03
CA SER A 187 -25.54 6.46 3.85
C SER A 187 -26.13 7.62 3.00
N GLY A 188 -26.05 7.53 1.67
CA GLY A 188 -26.60 8.52 0.74
C GLY A 188 -25.66 9.70 0.44
N ASN A 189 -24.39 9.61 0.83
CA ASN A 189 -23.36 10.59 0.48
C ASN A 189 -22.56 10.04 -0.72
N GLU A 190 -22.63 10.72 -1.87
CA GLU A 190 -21.72 10.44 -2.99
C GLU A 190 -20.32 10.92 -2.60
N GLY A 191 -19.40 9.98 -2.34
CA GLY A 191 -18.00 10.30 -2.11
C GLY A 191 -17.28 10.65 -3.41
N PHE A 192 -16.28 11.52 -3.35
CA PHE A 192 -15.42 11.81 -4.50
C PHE A 192 -14.52 10.59 -4.76
N ASN A 193 -14.64 10.02 -5.96
CA ASN A 193 -13.94 8.80 -6.36
C ASN A 193 -12.66 9.09 -7.17
N GLU A 194 -12.25 10.36 -7.25
CA GLU A 194 -11.15 10.80 -8.13
C GLU A 194 -9.79 10.24 -7.69
N ILE A 195 -9.62 9.96 -6.40
CA ILE A 195 -8.38 9.41 -5.87
C ILE A 195 -8.23 7.89 -6.06
N VAL A 196 -9.32 7.17 -6.29
CA VAL A 196 -9.29 5.70 -6.39
C VAL A 196 -8.45 5.22 -7.58
N PRO A 197 -8.57 5.79 -8.80
CA PRO A 197 -7.67 5.47 -9.90
C PRO A 197 -6.19 5.68 -9.55
N GLU A 198 -5.85 6.78 -8.87
CA GLU A 198 -4.46 7.07 -8.48
C GLU A 198 -3.91 6.04 -7.49
N LEU A 199 -4.69 5.70 -6.44
CA LEU A 199 -4.31 4.67 -5.48
C LEU A 199 -4.20 3.30 -6.15
N PHE A 200 -5.18 2.95 -6.98
CA PHE A 200 -5.21 1.66 -7.67
C PHE A 200 -4.04 1.49 -8.62
N ARG A 201 -3.66 2.55 -9.34
CA ARG A 201 -2.48 2.53 -10.19
C ARG A 201 -1.22 2.16 -9.39
N ARG A 202 -1.01 2.75 -8.21
CA ARG A 202 0.11 2.38 -7.32
C ARG A 202 0.01 0.93 -6.80
N VAL A 203 -1.20 0.39 -6.63
CA VAL A 203 -1.39 -1.03 -6.31
C VAL A 203 -0.87 -1.94 -7.43
N VAL A 204 -1.03 -1.55 -8.70
CA VAL A 204 -0.52 -2.31 -9.85
C VAL A 204 1.01 -2.15 -10.00
N GLU A 205 1.54 -0.93 -9.81
CA GLU A 205 2.98 -0.65 -9.95
C GLU A 205 3.82 -1.33 -8.86
N TYR A 206 3.35 -1.25 -7.61
CA TYR A 206 4.08 -1.76 -6.46
C TYR A 206 3.66 -3.18 -6.06
N GLY A 207 2.58 -3.71 -6.64
CA GLY A 207 2.06 -5.03 -6.30
C GLY A 207 3.01 -6.14 -6.70
N HIS A 208 3.68 -6.77 -5.72
CA HIS A 208 4.52 -7.95 -5.95
C HIS A 208 3.84 -9.29 -5.56
N ASN A 209 2.65 -9.26 -4.94
CA ASN A 209 1.87 -10.48 -4.71
C ASN A 209 1.08 -10.85 -5.98
N PHE A 210 1.80 -11.35 -6.97
CA PHE A 210 1.31 -11.65 -8.32
C PHE A 210 0.21 -12.71 -8.37
N TRP A 211 -0.01 -13.44 -7.28
CA TRP A 211 -1.13 -14.39 -7.16
C TRP A 211 -2.46 -13.69 -6.87
N SER A 212 -2.42 -12.67 -6.01
CA SER A 212 -3.60 -11.91 -5.64
C SER A 212 -3.87 -10.72 -6.57
N LEU A 213 -2.83 -10.14 -7.16
CA LEU A 213 -2.95 -8.91 -7.95
C LEU A 213 -3.95 -9.03 -9.12
N PRO A 214 -4.00 -10.12 -9.90
CA PRO A 214 -5.01 -10.28 -10.95
C PRO A 214 -6.45 -10.32 -10.43
N HIS A 215 -6.67 -10.72 -9.18
CA HIS A 215 -7.99 -10.68 -8.58
C HIS A 215 -8.36 -9.24 -8.19
N VAL A 216 -7.43 -8.52 -7.56
CA VAL A 216 -7.60 -7.11 -7.19
C VAL A 216 -7.87 -6.24 -8.42
N ILE A 217 -7.14 -6.48 -9.52
CA ILE A 217 -7.37 -5.80 -10.80
C ILE A 217 -8.80 -6.06 -11.30
N ASN A 218 -9.23 -7.32 -11.34
CA ASN A 218 -10.59 -7.62 -11.82
C ASN A 218 -11.69 -7.03 -10.94
N GLU A 219 -11.49 -6.94 -9.62
CA GLU A 219 -12.43 -6.27 -8.72
C GLU A 219 -12.51 -4.76 -8.98
N TYR A 220 -11.39 -4.12 -9.33
CA TYR A 220 -11.37 -2.72 -9.75
C TYR A 220 -12.09 -2.52 -11.08
N LEU A 221 -11.74 -3.32 -12.11
CA LEU A 221 -12.36 -3.26 -13.44
C LEU A 221 -13.88 -3.43 -13.35
N ALA A 222 -14.35 -4.41 -12.57
CA ALA A 222 -15.78 -4.61 -12.33
C ALA A 222 -16.43 -3.41 -11.61
N ALA A 223 -15.73 -2.75 -10.70
CA ALA A 223 -16.25 -1.59 -9.96
C ALA A 223 -16.41 -0.34 -10.83
N ILE A 224 -15.56 -0.15 -11.84
CA ILE A 224 -15.65 0.97 -12.78
C ILE A 224 -16.52 0.65 -14.02
N GLY A 225 -17.09 -0.56 -14.07
CA GLY A 225 -17.94 -0.98 -15.18
C GLY A 225 -17.19 -1.24 -16.48
N TYR A 226 -15.93 -1.70 -16.40
CA TYR A 226 -15.12 -1.98 -17.58
C TYR A 226 -15.68 -3.13 -18.42
N ASP A 227 -15.73 -2.89 -19.73
CA ASP A 227 -16.09 -3.86 -20.75
C ASP A 227 -15.01 -3.90 -21.85
N PRO A 228 -14.34 -5.05 -22.07
CA PRO A 228 -13.30 -5.18 -23.09
C PRO A 228 -13.81 -5.00 -24.53
N GLU A 229 -15.12 -5.02 -24.77
CA GLU A 229 -15.70 -4.79 -26.11
C GLU A 229 -15.97 -3.31 -26.40
N THR A 230 -16.10 -2.46 -25.36
CA THR A 230 -16.49 -1.04 -25.51
C THR A 230 -15.50 -0.06 -24.86
N TYR A 231 -14.38 -0.54 -24.30
CA TYR A 231 -13.45 0.30 -23.54
C TYR A 231 -12.95 1.56 -24.29
N GLU A 232 -12.79 1.51 -25.62
CA GLU A 232 -12.40 2.68 -26.42
C GLU A 232 -13.50 3.74 -26.49
N ASP A 233 -14.76 3.31 -26.53
CA ASP A 233 -15.92 4.21 -26.57
C ASP A 233 -16.23 4.79 -25.18
N ASP A 234 -15.79 4.11 -24.12
CA ASP A 234 -16.01 4.47 -22.71
C ASP A 234 -14.85 5.28 -22.09
N ASP A 235 -13.83 5.67 -22.88
CA ASP A 235 -12.59 6.33 -22.43
C ASP A 235 -11.85 5.54 -21.32
N GLN A 236 -11.79 4.21 -21.46
CA GLN A 236 -11.24 3.27 -20.47
C GLN A 236 -9.98 2.53 -20.95
N GLU A 237 -9.15 3.16 -21.76
CA GLU A 237 -7.94 2.55 -22.30
C GLU A 237 -6.92 2.18 -21.20
N ASP A 238 -6.82 2.96 -20.11
CA ASP A 238 -6.02 2.60 -18.93
C ASP A 238 -6.50 1.28 -18.30
N ALA A 239 -7.83 1.11 -18.20
CA ALA A 239 -8.45 -0.10 -17.67
C ALA A 239 -8.17 -1.31 -18.56
N HIS A 240 -8.12 -1.09 -19.88
CA HIS A 240 -7.73 -2.13 -20.82
C HIS A 240 -6.29 -2.63 -20.59
N VAL A 241 -5.34 -1.74 -20.32
CA VAL A 241 -3.97 -2.14 -19.97
C VAL A 241 -3.96 -3.00 -18.70
N TYR A 242 -4.73 -2.63 -17.67
CA TYR A 242 -4.84 -3.43 -16.45
C TYR A 242 -5.46 -4.81 -16.70
N ASP A 243 -6.49 -4.90 -17.54
CA ASP A 243 -7.10 -6.17 -17.95
C ASP A 243 -6.07 -7.09 -18.63
N LEU A 244 -5.30 -6.58 -19.58
CA LEU A 244 -4.22 -7.32 -20.22
C LEU A 244 -3.16 -7.80 -19.20
N ILE A 245 -2.76 -6.94 -18.26
CA ILE A 245 -1.83 -7.31 -17.17
C ILE A 245 -2.40 -8.46 -16.35
N ALA A 246 -3.66 -8.38 -15.93
CA ALA A 246 -4.30 -9.42 -15.13
C ALA A 246 -4.39 -10.76 -15.89
N GLN A 247 -4.73 -10.73 -17.18
CA GLN A 247 -4.77 -11.91 -18.03
C GLN A 247 -3.39 -12.57 -18.19
N ARG A 248 -2.34 -11.78 -18.48
CA ARG A 248 -0.97 -12.29 -18.64
C ARG A 248 -0.40 -12.80 -17.31
N MET A 249 -0.62 -12.10 -16.20
CA MET A 249 -0.20 -12.57 -14.88
C MET A 249 -0.84 -13.91 -14.53
N ARG A 250 -2.14 -14.10 -14.79
CA ARG A 250 -2.81 -15.39 -14.57
C ARG A 250 -2.21 -16.50 -15.43
N PHE A 251 -1.96 -16.21 -16.71
CA PHE A 251 -1.37 -17.18 -17.63
C PHE A 251 -0.02 -17.71 -17.13
N TYR A 252 0.85 -16.83 -16.65
CA TYR A 252 2.17 -17.24 -16.16
C TYR A 252 2.14 -17.85 -14.75
N THR A 253 1.26 -17.38 -13.87
CA THR A 253 1.16 -17.87 -12.49
C THR A 253 0.47 -19.24 -12.39
N GLU A 254 -0.38 -19.65 -13.35
CA GLU A 254 -1.07 -20.96 -13.32
C GLU A 254 -0.10 -22.17 -13.16
N GLY A 255 1.13 -22.04 -13.66
CA GLY A 255 2.15 -23.10 -13.61
C GLY A 255 3.22 -22.96 -12.52
N MET A 256 3.21 -21.88 -11.73
CA MET A 256 4.27 -21.62 -10.75
C MET A 256 4.02 -22.35 -9.42
N ASP A 257 5.11 -22.70 -8.74
CA ASP A 257 5.05 -23.28 -7.40
C ASP A 257 5.28 -22.21 -6.30
N PRO A 258 5.09 -22.54 -5.01
CA PRO A 258 5.37 -21.61 -3.92
C PRO A 258 6.79 -21.04 -3.91
N ALA A 259 7.80 -21.77 -4.40
CA ALA A 259 9.18 -21.29 -4.44
C ALA A 259 9.37 -20.20 -5.50
N ASP A 260 8.72 -20.32 -6.66
CA ASP A 260 8.71 -19.27 -7.68
C ASP A 260 8.14 -17.95 -7.12
N VAL A 261 7.04 -18.04 -6.38
CA VAL A 261 6.39 -16.87 -5.74
C VAL A 261 7.31 -16.25 -4.68
N ARG A 262 7.98 -17.08 -3.87
CA ARG A 262 8.94 -16.58 -2.87
C ARG A 262 10.11 -15.87 -3.53
N ARG A 263 10.67 -16.43 -4.61
CA ARG A 263 11.77 -15.81 -5.37
C ARG A 263 11.36 -14.44 -5.90
N ALA A 264 10.19 -14.33 -6.51
CA ALA A 264 9.69 -13.06 -7.04
C ALA A 264 9.44 -12.03 -5.91
N ASN A 265 8.77 -12.43 -4.82
CA ASN A 265 8.54 -11.55 -3.67
C ASN A 265 9.83 -11.08 -2.98
N ALA A 266 10.84 -11.95 -2.87
CA ALA A 266 12.11 -11.62 -2.23
C ALA A 266 12.99 -10.69 -3.07
N HIS A 267 12.76 -10.64 -4.39
CA HIS A 267 13.50 -9.77 -5.30
C HIS A 267 13.04 -8.31 -5.19
N TRP A 268 11.73 -8.07 -5.19
CA TRP A 268 11.19 -6.72 -5.29
C TRP A 268 11.18 -5.97 -3.95
N ASN A 269 12.03 -4.95 -3.82
CA ASN A 269 11.98 -3.96 -2.74
C ASN A 269 11.48 -2.59 -3.22
N ASP A 270 11.26 -1.65 -2.30
CA ASP A 270 10.72 -0.31 -2.61
C ASP A 270 11.57 0.51 -3.60
N GLU A 271 12.88 0.22 -3.71
CA GLU A 271 13.78 0.86 -4.67
C GLU A 271 13.58 0.28 -6.08
N MET A 272 13.61 -1.05 -6.21
CA MET A 272 13.42 -1.76 -7.48
C MET A 272 12.01 -1.57 -8.05
N LEU A 273 10.99 -1.48 -7.18
CA LEU A 273 9.61 -1.24 -7.58
C LEU A 273 9.41 0.13 -8.28
N ARG A 274 10.33 1.09 -8.12
CA ARG A 274 10.26 2.37 -8.86
C ARG A 274 10.43 2.17 -10.36
N GLU A 275 11.13 1.11 -10.77
CA GLU A 275 11.28 0.78 -12.20
C GLU A 275 9.94 0.38 -12.82
N ASN A 276 9.09 -0.32 -12.06
CA ASN A 276 7.75 -0.70 -12.51
C ASN A 276 6.86 0.51 -12.77
N GLU A 277 7.02 1.61 -12.01
CA GLU A 277 6.29 2.86 -12.26
C GLU A 277 6.56 3.38 -13.68
N TYR A 278 7.83 3.41 -14.09
CA TYR A 278 8.22 3.87 -15.43
C TYR A 278 7.72 2.94 -16.54
N LEU A 279 7.76 1.63 -16.29
CA LEU A 279 7.31 0.63 -17.27
C LEU A 279 5.79 0.68 -17.46
N LEU A 280 5.02 0.78 -16.37
CA LEU A 280 3.57 0.89 -16.45
C LEU A 280 3.15 2.21 -17.10
N GLU A 281 3.75 3.33 -16.70
CA GLU A 281 3.49 4.66 -17.30
C GLU A 281 3.75 4.66 -18.82
N ALA A 282 4.73 3.90 -19.30
CA ALA A 282 5.01 3.80 -20.73
C ALA A 282 3.95 3.02 -21.51
N MET A 283 3.18 2.15 -20.85
CA MET A 283 2.08 1.37 -21.45
C MET A 283 0.75 2.11 -21.37
N LEU A 284 0.56 2.96 -20.37
CA LEU A 284 -0.67 3.72 -20.20
C LEU A 284 -0.82 4.78 -21.31
N PRO A 285 -2.02 4.92 -21.89
CA PRO A 285 -2.36 6.00 -22.80
C PRO A 285 -1.95 7.36 -22.20
N ARG A 286 -1.15 8.13 -22.94
CA ARG A 286 -0.86 9.51 -22.53
C ARG A 286 -2.16 10.31 -22.63
N ILE A 287 -2.55 10.98 -21.56
CA ILE A 287 -3.60 12.00 -21.59
C ILE A 287 -3.13 13.13 -22.52
N GLU A 288 -3.38 12.98 -23.81
CA GLU A 288 -3.14 14.02 -24.79
C GLU A 288 -4.24 15.07 -24.65
N GLY A 289 -4.03 16.03 -23.74
CA GLY A 289 -4.66 17.32 -23.89
C GLY A 289 -4.42 17.87 -25.30
N MET A 290 -5.16 18.89 -25.72
CA MET A 290 -5.09 19.48 -27.07
C MET A 290 -3.66 19.85 -27.55
N PHE A 291 -2.72 20.04 -26.61
CA PHE A 291 -1.30 20.25 -26.87
C PHE A 291 -0.47 18.95 -27.03
N GLY A 292 -0.88 17.82 -26.43
CA GLY A 292 -0.25 16.50 -26.59
C GLY A 292 -0.34 15.97 -28.02
N LYS A 293 -1.53 16.09 -28.65
CA LYS A 293 -1.76 15.77 -30.08
C LYS A 293 -0.85 16.53 -31.05
N LEU A 294 -0.33 17.69 -30.63
CA LEU A 294 0.56 18.53 -31.43
C LEU A 294 2.05 18.18 -31.23
N LEU A 295 2.38 17.50 -30.13
CA LEU A 295 3.74 17.08 -29.78
C LEU A 295 4.00 15.59 -30.08
N SER A 296 3.01 14.69 -30.02
CA SER A 296 3.19 13.29 -30.45
C SER A 296 3.41 13.15 -31.95
N ARG A 297 2.99 14.15 -32.73
CA ARG A 297 3.41 14.33 -34.14
C ARG A 297 4.93 14.52 -34.34
N LYS A 298 5.74 14.62 -33.27
CA LYS A 298 7.19 14.83 -33.36
C LYS A 298 8.04 13.65 -32.86
N THR A 299 7.45 12.59 -32.33
CA THR A 299 8.18 11.37 -31.96
C THR A 299 7.80 10.26 -32.93
N ASP A 300 8.63 10.05 -33.96
CA ASP A 300 8.58 8.94 -34.91
C ASP A 300 8.94 7.58 -34.25
N GLU A 301 8.51 7.34 -33.02
CA GLU A 301 8.60 6.02 -32.42
C GLU A 301 7.40 5.21 -32.88
N ALA A 302 7.67 4.02 -33.45
CA ALA A 302 6.61 3.12 -33.87
C ALA A 302 5.68 2.83 -32.68
N PRO A 303 4.36 2.74 -32.89
CA PRO A 303 3.44 2.38 -31.81
C PRO A 303 3.92 1.07 -31.18
N VAL A 304 4.19 1.12 -29.89
CA VAL A 304 4.55 -0.07 -29.12
C VAL A 304 3.32 -0.98 -29.13
N ASP A 305 3.50 -2.21 -29.57
CA ASP A 305 2.45 -3.23 -29.51
C ASP A 305 2.15 -3.49 -28.03
N ILE A 306 0.95 -3.10 -27.57
CA ILE A 306 0.57 -3.15 -26.16
C ILE A 306 0.60 -4.59 -25.61
N ASP A 307 0.27 -5.59 -26.43
CA ASP A 307 0.36 -7.00 -26.04
C ASP A 307 1.81 -7.39 -25.73
N ILE A 308 2.76 -6.92 -26.55
CA ILE A 308 4.19 -7.19 -26.36
C ILE A 308 4.71 -6.45 -25.13
N ALA A 309 4.31 -5.19 -24.93
CA ALA A 309 4.73 -4.41 -23.77
C ALA A 309 4.22 -5.02 -22.46
N VAL A 310 2.94 -5.40 -22.42
CA VAL A 310 2.32 -6.02 -21.24
C VAL A 310 2.95 -7.40 -20.97
N ASP A 311 3.19 -8.21 -22.00
CA ASP A 311 3.88 -9.50 -21.82
C ASP A 311 5.28 -9.30 -21.24
N SER A 312 6.05 -8.34 -21.77
CA SER A 312 7.39 -8.00 -21.25
C SER A 312 7.35 -7.48 -19.81
N TYR A 313 6.38 -6.63 -19.48
CA TYR A 313 6.19 -6.12 -18.11
C TYR A 313 5.92 -7.27 -17.13
N VAL A 314 4.96 -8.15 -17.46
CA VAL A 314 4.59 -9.27 -16.59
C VAL A 314 5.72 -10.27 -16.44
N ARG A 315 6.44 -10.61 -17.52
CA ARG A 315 7.60 -11.51 -17.46
C ARG A 315 8.68 -10.99 -16.53
N ARG A 316 8.93 -9.68 -16.56
CA ARG A 316 9.86 -9.01 -15.66
C ARG A 316 9.41 -9.08 -14.22
N CYS A 317 8.19 -8.64 -13.93
CA CYS A 317 7.59 -8.74 -12.58
C CYS A 317 7.74 -10.16 -11.99
N LEU A 318 7.58 -11.18 -12.84
CA LEU A 318 7.65 -12.58 -12.46
C LEU A 318 9.05 -13.21 -12.53
N LEU A 319 10.08 -12.45 -12.90
CA LEU A 319 11.47 -12.89 -13.10
C LEU A 319 11.56 -14.11 -14.01
N LEU A 320 10.83 -14.09 -15.12
CA LEU A 320 10.79 -15.17 -16.11
C LEU A 320 11.89 -15.05 -17.16
N ASP A 321 12.58 -13.92 -17.19
CA ASP A 321 13.68 -13.69 -18.13
C ASP A 321 15.03 -14.09 -17.50
N PRO A 322 15.90 -14.82 -18.21
CA PRO A 322 17.12 -15.42 -17.64
C PRO A 322 18.09 -14.40 -17.04
N GLU A 323 18.19 -13.21 -17.62
CA GLU A 323 19.09 -12.14 -17.17
C GLU A 323 18.66 -11.56 -15.81
N GLU A 324 17.36 -11.52 -15.53
CA GLU A 324 16.82 -11.05 -14.26
C GLU A 324 16.83 -12.16 -13.18
N ALA A 325 16.71 -13.42 -13.59
CA ALA A 325 16.84 -14.57 -12.71
C ALA A 325 18.28 -14.70 -12.15
N GLU A 326 19.31 -14.51 -12.98
CA GLU A 326 20.72 -14.56 -12.55
C GLU A 326 21.07 -13.40 -11.58
N ALA A 327 20.50 -12.20 -11.79
CA ALA A 327 20.67 -11.06 -10.88
C ALA A 327 19.97 -11.27 -9.51
N SER A 328 18.92 -12.11 -9.46
CA SER A 328 18.21 -12.45 -8.22
C SER A 328 18.92 -13.48 -7.34
N GLU A 329 19.91 -14.20 -7.87
CA GLU A 329 20.67 -15.25 -7.15
C GLU A 329 21.97 -14.73 -6.51
N GLU A 330 22.40 -13.49 -6.81
CA GLU A 330 23.55 -12.90 -6.13
C GLU A 330 23.18 -12.54 -4.68
N PRO A 331 23.91 -13.06 -3.67
CA PRO A 331 23.64 -12.71 -2.29
C PRO A 331 23.87 -11.22 -2.11
N GLN A 332 22.83 -10.48 -1.73
CA GLN A 332 22.97 -9.12 -1.20
C GLN A 332 23.91 -9.22 0.00
N VAL A 333 25.16 -8.80 -0.20
CA VAL A 333 26.14 -8.69 0.87
C VAL A 333 25.65 -7.56 1.77
N LEU A 334 25.01 -7.94 2.87
CA LEU A 334 24.71 -7.04 3.99
C LEU A 334 26.06 -6.59 4.59
N GLU A 335 26.43 -5.32 4.39
CA GLU A 335 27.46 -4.64 5.18
C GLU A 335 26.87 -3.98 6.42
#